data_AF-A0A1J3H5N9-F1
#
_entry.id   AF-A0A1J3H5N9-F1
#
_cell.length_a   1.000
_cell.length_b   1.000
_cell.length_c   1.000
_cell.angle_alpha   90.00
_cell.angle_beta   90.00
_cell.angle_gamma   90.00
#
_symmetry.space_group_name_H-M   'P 1'
#
loop_
_entity.id
_entity.type
_entity.pdbx_description
1 polymer ?
#
loop_
_entity_poly.entity_id
_entity_poly.type
_entity_poly.pdbx_seq_one_letter_code
_entity_poly.pdbx_strand_id
1 'polypeptide(L)'
;MVIASGEVGSRFSTGGWKSARLVICVEMAEQFAFYGISSNLITYLTGPLGESTAAAAANINAWSGTESFLPLLWGFIADSFLGRFRTILVASFLYILGLGLLSFSAMLPSHSKDPNQLQVTLFFCSLYLIA
;
A
#
# COMPACT_ATOMS: atom_id res chain seq x y z
N MET A 1 47.09 -0.07 2.46
CA MET A 1 46.65 0.89 1.43
C MET A 1 46.97 0.28 0.07
N VAL A 2 46.00 -0.41 -0.54
CA VAL A 2 46.10 -0.92 -1.93
C VAL A 2 44.83 -0.44 -2.63
N ILE A 3 45.03 0.42 -3.61
CA ILE A 3 43.99 1.00 -4.46
C ILE A 3 43.56 -0.08 -5.45
N ALA A 4 42.34 -0.60 -5.33
CA ALA A 4 41.73 -1.45 -6.34
C ALA A 4 41.03 -0.56 -7.38
N SER A 5 41.59 -0.58 -8.59
CA SER A 5 41.17 0.12 -9.79
C SER A 5 39.68 0.02 -10.04
N GLY A 6 39.07 1.15 -10.40
CA GLY A 6 37.70 1.23 -10.85
C GLY A 6 37.50 0.50 -12.17
N GLU A 7 36.65 -0.51 -12.16
CA GLU A 7 35.92 -0.94 -13.35
C GLU A 7 34.58 -0.20 -13.36
N VAL A 8 34.53 0.94 -14.05
CA VAL A 8 33.26 1.58 -14.42
C VAL A 8 32.64 0.71 -15.51
N GLY A 9 31.98 -0.36 -15.09
CA GLY A 9 31.14 -1.18 -15.96
C GLY A 9 30.11 -0.29 -16.63
N SER A 10 30.16 -0.21 -17.95
CA SER A 10 29.29 0.61 -18.81
C SER A 10 27.83 0.14 -18.71
N ARG A 11 27.08 0.67 -17.74
CA ARG A 11 25.64 0.39 -17.51
C ARG A 11 24.70 1.12 -18.48
N PHE A 12 25.08 1.35 -19.74
CA PHE A 12 24.31 2.23 -20.63
C PHE A 12 23.37 1.54 -21.64
N SER A 13 23.23 0.20 -21.65
CA SER A 13 22.53 -0.48 -22.75
C SER A 13 21.52 -1.57 -22.37
N THR A 14 20.87 -1.50 -21.21
CA THR A 14 19.68 -2.34 -20.96
C THR A 14 18.65 -1.63 -20.09
N GLY A 15 17.63 -1.04 -20.72
CA GLY A 15 16.32 -0.83 -20.08
C GLY A 15 16.05 0.49 -19.35
N GLY A 16 16.91 1.51 -19.43
CA GLY A 16 16.78 2.75 -18.65
C GLY A 16 15.42 3.46 -18.76
N TRP A 17 14.95 3.73 -19.98
CA TRP A 17 13.70 4.49 -20.21
C TRP A 17 12.42 3.70 -19.96
N LYS A 18 12.44 2.37 -20.12
CA LYS A 18 11.27 1.53 -19.81
C LYS A 18 11.14 1.34 -18.29
N SER A 19 12.26 1.10 -17.61
CA SER A 19 12.30 0.98 -16.15
C SER A 19 11.96 2.30 -15.47
N ALA A 20 12.51 3.42 -15.94
CA ALA A 20 12.18 4.75 -15.42
C ALA A 20 10.68 5.06 -15.55
N ARG A 21 10.05 4.74 -16.68
CA ARG A 21 8.61 4.93 -16.85
C ARG A 21 7.77 4.07 -15.90
N LEU A 22 8.18 2.82 -15.66
CA LEU A 22 7.48 1.97 -14.71
C LEU A 22 7.59 2.51 -13.27
N VAL A 23 8.78 2.95 -12.87
CA VAL A 23 8.98 3.56 -11.55
C VAL A 23 8.12 4.82 -11.39
N ILE A 24 8.10 5.71 -12.39
CA ILE A 24 7.27 6.91 -12.36
C ILE A 24 5.78 6.57 -12.30
N CYS A 25 5.31 5.59 -13.07
CA CYS A 25 3.90 5.19 -13.03
C CYS A 25 3.50 4.59 -11.68
N VAL A 26 4.38 3.81 -11.04
CA VAL A 26 4.14 3.24 -9.71
C VAL A 26 4.06 4.35 -8.66
N GLU A 27 5.03 5.27 -8.66
CA GLU A 27 5.05 6.42 -7.74
C GLU A 27 3.77 7.27 -7.87
N MET A 28 3.35 7.56 -9.10
CA MET A 28 2.13 8.32 -9.37
C MET A 28 0.87 7.60 -8.90
N ALA A 29 0.81 6.28 -9.08
CA ALA A 29 -0.31 5.46 -8.61
C ALA A 29 -0.36 5.41 -7.08
N GLU A 30 0.79 5.29 -6.42
CA GLU A 30 0.93 5.34 -4.97
C GLU A 30 0.42 6.67 -4.40
N GLN A 31 0.90 7.80 -4.94
CA GLN A 31 0.42 9.11 -4.50
C GLN A 31 -1.08 9.28 -4.76
N PHE A 32 -1.60 8.83 -5.90
CA PHE A 32 -3.03 8.92 -6.18
C PHE A 32 -3.87 8.11 -5.15
N ALA A 33 -3.43 6.90 -4.81
CA ALA A 33 -4.06 6.08 -3.79
C ALA A 33 -3.99 6.74 -2.40
N PHE A 34 -2.82 7.27 -2.02
CA PHE A 34 -2.61 7.98 -0.75
C PHE A 34 -3.58 9.16 -0.59
N TYR A 35 -3.68 10.02 -1.61
CA TYR A 35 -4.60 11.16 -1.58
C TYR A 35 -6.07 10.72 -1.60
N GLY A 36 -6.40 9.67 -2.34
CA GLY A 36 -7.75 9.09 -2.37
C GLY A 36 -8.19 8.54 -1.01
N ILE A 37 -7.32 7.78 -0.35
CA ILE A 37 -7.60 7.19 0.97
C ILE A 37 -7.61 8.26 2.05
N SER A 38 -6.60 9.14 2.11
CA SER A 38 -6.51 10.18 3.16
C SER A 38 -7.70 11.15 3.15
N SER A 39 -8.17 11.56 1.96
CA SER A 39 -9.33 12.45 1.83
C SER A 39 -10.65 11.79 2.26
N ASN A 40 -10.80 10.49 2.00
CA ASN A 40 -12.00 9.75 2.39
C ASN A 40 -11.98 9.38 3.89
N LEU A 41 -10.81 9.02 4.41
CA LEU A 41 -10.63 8.51 5.77
C LEU A 41 -10.97 9.55 6.85
N ILE A 42 -10.61 10.82 6.66
CA ILE A 42 -10.98 11.90 7.60
C ILE A 42 -12.51 12.04 7.69
N THR A 43 -13.19 11.98 6.55
CA THR A 43 -14.65 12.13 6.46
C THR A 43 -15.36 10.91 7.05
N TYR A 44 -14.79 9.72 6.87
CA TYR A 44 -15.33 8.47 7.41
C TYR A 44 -15.13 8.34 8.93
N LEU A 45 -13.97 8.76 9.46
CA LEU A 45 -13.68 8.73 10.89
C LEU A 45 -14.53 9.76 11.65
N THR A 46 -14.65 10.98 11.13
CA THR A 46 -15.39 12.06 11.79
C THR A 46 -16.90 12.00 11.59
N GLY A 47 -17.38 11.34 10.53
CA GLY A 47 -18.81 11.20 10.24
C GLY A 47 -19.42 9.93 10.86
N PRO A 48 -19.44 8.80 10.13
CA PRO A 48 -20.11 7.57 10.58
C PRO A 48 -19.50 6.91 11.82
N LEU A 49 -18.21 7.12 12.11
CA LEU A 49 -17.54 6.59 13.31
C LEU A 49 -17.63 7.54 14.53
N GLY A 50 -17.93 8.82 14.32
CA GLY A 50 -18.06 9.81 15.40
C GLY A 50 -16.77 10.06 16.19
N GLU A 51 -15.60 9.72 15.63
CA GLU A 51 -14.30 9.94 16.27
C GLU A 51 -14.01 11.44 16.38
N SER A 52 -13.34 11.83 17.48
CA SER A 52 -12.91 13.22 17.63
C SER A 52 -11.84 13.54 16.58
N THR A 53 -11.80 14.78 16.08
CA THR A 53 -10.82 15.22 15.07
C THR A 53 -9.37 14.91 15.49
N ALA A 54 -9.08 14.93 16.80
CA ALA A 54 -7.77 14.59 17.34
C ALA A 54 -7.45 13.08 17.24
N ALA A 55 -8.43 12.21 17.51
CA ALA A 55 -8.28 10.76 17.39
C ALA A 55 -8.20 10.32 15.92
N ALA A 56 -9.01 10.95 15.05
CA ALA A 56 -8.95 10.72 13.59
C ALA A 56 -7.58 11.11 13.03
N ALA A 57 -7.03 12.26 13.45
CA ALA A 57 -5.68 12.69 13.06
C ALA A 57 -4.60 11.73 13.56
N ALA A 58 -4.73 11.20 14.78
CA ALA A 58 -3.78 10.21 15.32
C ALA A 58 -3.76 8.92 14.49
N ASN A 59 -4.93 8.41 14.08
CA ASN A 59 -5.05 7.23 13.22
C ASN A 59 -4.46 7.46 11.82
N ILE A 60 -4.67 8.64 11.23
CA ILE A 60 -4.09 8.99 9.93
C ILE A 60 -2.56 9.06 10.02
N ASN A 61 -2.02 9.65 11.09
CA ASN A 61 -0.57 9.70 11.30
C ASN A 61 0.03 8.30 11.51
N ALA A 62 -0.65 7.42 12.24
CA ALA A 62 -0.21 6.03 12.43
C ALA A 62 -0.19 5.24 11.11
N TRP A 63 -1.22 5.42 10.28
CA TRP A 63 -1.30 4.82 8.95
C TRP A 63 -0.18 5.33 8.02
N SER A 64 -0.01 6.66 7.93
CA SER A 64 1.08 7.28 7.14
C SER A 64 2.48 6.87 7.60
N GLY A 65 2.67 6.70 8.92
CA GLY A 65 3.91 6.16 9.48
C GLY A 65 4.16 4.73 8.98
N THR A 66 3.14 3.88 8.97
CA THR A 66 3.25 2.49 8.49
C THR A 66 3.61 2.43 7.01
N GLU A 67 2.96 3.26 6.18
CA GLU A 67 3.29 3.38 4.75
C GLU A 67 4.71 3.90 4.51
N SER A 68 5.25 4.74 5.39
CA SER A 68 6.65 5.19 5.29
C SER A 68 7.66 4.09 5.66
N PHE A 69 7.28 3.13 6.51
CA PHE A 69 8.12 2.00 6.89
C PHE A 69 8.08 0.84 5.88
N LEU A 70 6.97 0.68 5.17
CA LEU A 70 6.77 -0.37 4.17
C LEU A 70 7.88 -0.40 3.09
N PRO A 71 8.30 0.72 2.46
CA PRO A 71 9.39 0.74 1.46
C PRO A 71 10.72 0.24 2.01
N LEU A 72 11.02 0.52 3.28
CA LEU A 72 12.23 0.05 3.95
C LEU A 72 12.18 -1.47 4.15
N LEU A 73 11.02 -1.98 4.57
CA LEU A 73 10.78 -3.42 4.70
C LEU A 73 10.85 -4.12 3.34
N TRP A 74 10.18 -3.57 2.32
CA TRP A 74 10.18 -4.09 0.95
C TRP A 74 11.56 -4.05 0.32
N GLY A 75 12.36 -3.02 0.56
CA GLY A 75 13.75 -2.92 0.12
C GLY A 75 14.64 -3.99 0.77
N PHE A 76 14.50 -4.20 2.08
CA PHE A 76 15.22 -5.25 2.80
C PHE A 76 14.85 -6.66 2.32
N ILE A 77 13.55 -6.90 2.05
CA ILE A 77 13.04 -8.14 1.46
C ILE A 77 13.54 -8.30 0.02
N ALA A 78 13.56 -7.24 -0.80
CA ALA A 78 14.08 -7.30 -2.16
C ALA A 78 15.57 -7.66 -2.20
N ASP A 79 16.35 -7.20 -1.23
CA ASP A 79 17.79 -7.47 -1.10
C ASP A 79 18.07 -8.86 -0.52
N SER A 80 17.23 -9.33 0.42
CA SER A 80 17.42 -10.62 1.10
C SER A 80 16.91 -11.85 0.33
N PHE A 81 15.95 -11.69 -0.59
CA PHE A 81 15.33 -12.84 -1.27
C PHE A 81 15.99 -13.15 -2.63
N LEU A 82 16.93 -14.11 -2.60
CA LEU A 82 17.37 -14.93 -3.75
C LEU A 82 16.21 -15.79 -4.32
N GLY A 83 15.15 -15.14 -4.81
CA GLY A 83 13.97 -15.80 -5.38
C GLY A 83 12.78 -14.86 -5.62
N ARG A 84 13.00 -13.79 -6.41
CA ARG A 84 12.06 -12.73 -6.84
C ARG A 84 10.63 -13.19 -7.16
N PHE A 85 10.45 -14.43 -7.59
CA PHE A 85 9.17 -14.98 -8.04
C PHE A 85 8.19 -15.28 -6.88
N ARG A 86 8.70 -15.73 -5.73
CA ARG A 86 7.84 -16.13 -4.60
C ARG A 86 7.17 -14.94 -3.92
N THR A 87 7.91 -13.85 -3.75
CA THR A 87 7.39 -12.60 -3.18
C THR A 87 6.34 -11.98 -4.09
N ILE A 88 6.55 -11.98 -5.42
CA ILE A 88 5.58 -11.48 -6.39
C ILE A 88 4.28 -12.29 -6.34
N LEU A 89 4.37 -13.62 -6.22
CA LEU A 89 3.19 -14.48 -6.12
C LEU A 89 2.40 -14.23 -4.83
N VAL A 90 3.08 -14.09 -3.69
CA VAL A 90 2.42 -13.81 -2.40
C VAL A 90 1.80 -12.41 -2.40
N ALA A 91 2.52 -11.39 -2.88
CA ALA A 91 2.00 -10.03 -3.00
C ALA A 91 0.80 -9.96 -3.95
N SER A 92 0.86 -10.63 -5.11
CA SER A 92 -0.25 -10.70 -6.06
C SER A 92 -1.47 -11.42 -5.46
N PHE A 93 -1.24 -12.47 -4.67
CA PHE A 93 -2.32 -13.19 -4.00
C PHE A 93 -3.00 -12.33 -2.93
N LEU A 94 -2.23 -11.64 -2.08
CA LEU A 94 -2.76 -10.72 -1.07
C LEU A 94 -3.53 -9.56 -1.71
N TYR A 95 -3.04 -9.02 -2.82
CA TYR A 95 -3.68 -7.93 -3.56
C TYR A 95 -5.03 -8.35 -4.18
N ILE A 96 -5.08 -9.53 -4.83
CA ILE A 96 -6.33 -10.09 -5.38
C ILE A 96 -7.32 -10.38 -4.24
N LEU A 97 -6.84 -10.90 -3.12
CA LEU A 97 -7.66 -11.21 -1.95
C LEU A 97 -8.22 -9.93 -1.32
N GLY A 98 -7.43 -8.86 -1.22
CA GLY A 98 -7.87 -7.54 -0.78
C GLY A 98 -8.95 -6.94 -1.69
N LEU A 99 -8.76 -6.97 -3.02
CA LEU A 99 -9.76 -6.50 -3.99
C LEU A 99 -11.06 -7.32 -3.95
N GLY A 100 -10.95 -8.64 -3.75
CA GLY A 100 -12.09 -9.53 -3.60
C GLY A 100 -12.90 -9.23 -2.34
N LEU A 101 -12.22 -9.06 -1.20
CA LEU A 101 -12.85 -8.70 0.07
C LEU A 101 -13.49 -7.30 0.02
N LEU A 102 -12.83 -6.33 -0.63
CA LEU A 102 -13.36 -4.99 -0.84
C LEU A 102 -14.64 -5.00 -1.68
N SER A 103 -14.61 -5.74 -2.80
CA SER A 103 -15.79 -5.89 -3.68
C SER A 103 -16.93 -6.61 -2.98
N PHE A 104 -16.62 -7.64 -2.18
CA PHE A 104 -17.61 -8.36 -1.37
C PHE A 104 -18.23 -7.47 -0.29
N SER A 105 -17.40 -6.66 0.38
CA SER A 105 -17.85 -5.66 1.37
C SER A 105 -18.75 -4.59 0.75
N ALA A 106 -18.54 -4.24 -0.52
CA ALA A 106 -19.37 -3.29 -1.26
C ALA A 106 -20.68 -3.91 -1.80
N MET A 107 -20.68 -5.21 -2.09
CA MET A 107 -21.88 -5.94 -2.54
C MET A 107 -22.84 -6.30 -1.39
N LEU A 108 -22.37 -6.30 -0.14
CA LEU A 108 -23.22 -6.54 1.03
C LEU A 108 -24.24 -5.38 1.19
N PRO A 109 -25.54 -5.63 1.00
CA PRO A 109 -26.56 -4.60 1.18
C PRO A 109 -26.62 -4.25 2.66
N SER A 110 -26.44 -2.96 3.01
CA SER A 110 -26.68 -2.47 4.37
C SER A 110 -28.19 -2.57 4.67
N HIS A 111 -28.64 -3.75 5.11
CA HIS A 111 -29.98 -3.94 5.61
C HIS A 111 -30.00 -3.58 7.10
N SER A 112 -30.68 -2.47 7.39
CA SER A 112 -31.12 -2.01 8.71
C SER A 112 -30.09 -1.35 9.63
N LYS A 113 -30.15 -0.01 9.66
CA LYS A 113 -29.93 0.98 10.75
C LYS A 113 -28.78 0.88 11.75
N ASP A 114 -28.01 -0.20 11.81
CA ASP A 114 -26.80 -0.32 12.61
C ASP A 114 -25.62 -0.63 11.68
N PRO A 115 -24.46 0.03 11.84
CA PRO A 115 -23.27 -0.30 11.06
C PRO A 115 -22.88 -1.74 11.40
N ASN A 116 -23.05 -2.63 10.44
CA ASN A 116 -22.72 -4.04 10.63
C ASN A 116 -21.20 -4.11 10.89
N GLN A 117 -20.82 -4.41 12.13
CA GLN A 117 -19.43 -4.38 12.61
C GLN A 117 -18.51 -5.26 11.74
N LEU A 118 -19.10 -6.30 11.13
CA LEU A 118 -18.47 -7.17 10.15
C LEU A 118 -18.15 -6.47 8.82
N GLN A 119 -19.03 -5.62 8.30
CA GLN A 119 -18.76 -4.84 7.07
C GLN A 119 -17.62 -3.86 7.30
N VAL A 120 -17.61 -3.18 8.45
CA VAL A 120 -16.54 -2.24 8.83
C VAL A 120 -15.21 -2.98 9.02
N THR A 121 -15.21 -4.13 9.71
CA THR A 121 -14.01 -4.94 9.92
C THR A 121 -13.47 -5.50 8.60
N LEU A 122 -14.35 -6.01 7.72
CA LEU A 122 -13.95 -6.52 6.40
C LEU A 122 -13.39 -5.41 5.51
N PHE A 123 -13.97 -4.22 5.57
CA PHE A 123 -13.46 -3.04 4.85
C PHE A 123 -12.06 -2.67 5.33
N PHE A 124 -11.85 -2.48 6.63
CA PHE A 124 -10.52 -2.17 7.18
C PHE A 124 -9.51 -3.29 6.94
N CYS A 125 -9.91 -4.55 7.07
CA CYS A 125 -9.05 -5.71 6.80
C CYS A 125 -8.64 -5.76 5.31
N SER A 126 -9.56 -5.48 4.39
CA SER A 126 -9.23 -5.38 2.95
C SER A 126 -8.29 -4.22 2.64
N LEU A 127 -8.44 -3.09 3.34
CA LEU A 127 -7.60 -1.90 3.17
C LEU A 127 -6.16 -2.17 3.64
N TYR A 128 -5.99 -2.85 4.77
CA TYR A 128 -4.69 -3.28 5.30
C TYR A 128 -4.05 -4.44 4.51
N LEU A 129 -4.82 -5.17 3.71
CA LEU A 129 -4.31 -6.22 2.82
C LEU A 129 -3.84 -5.68 1.46
N ILE A 130 -4.34 -4.51 1.05
CA ILE A 130 -3.95 -3.82 -0.17
C ILE A 130 -2.72 -2.92 0.06
N ALA A 131 -2.57 -2.38 1.27
CA ALA A 131 -1.42 -1.59 1.73
C ALA A 131 -0.16 -2.44 1.90
#